data_AF-A0A545TT94-F1
#
_entry.id   AF-A0A545TT94-F1
#
_cell.length_a   1.000
_cell.length_b   1.000
_cell.length_c   1.000
_cell.angle_alpha   90.00
_cell.angle_beta   90.00
_cell.angle_gamma   90.00
#
_symmetry.space_group_name_H-M   'P 1'
#
loop_
_entity.id
_entity.type
_entity.pdbx_description
1 polymer ?
#
loop_
_entity_poly.entity_id
_entity_poly.type
_entity_poly.pdbx_seq_one_letter_code
_entity_poly.pdbx_strand_id
1 'polypeptide(L)'
;MSVKPPKRIAVLDRLDHAQGFGGAATLGLIDQALTLAGFETLDAAPLLEQTARRPERLPDAWVTVSDHAQHQDAERFCHSQSLPHHYVDPTLSHGSETSPHQRDNGSNHLTIAPFLDPGPYFAAQRDAASLRQNLSQRHALPVDRSWIFLSIPSGCETSALFSTFEILSRLYMLDWNLIVSAAEEHHDQASQLLPGLSGKSRYLLQKYDVRERIAFMAASDLCLSVERSGGGVMDLLEALASGLAVVANKSAETEAIVENGVTGRLSAAGNPASLSNDLTFLLRHDNFLQSYRGKTREQVAERHDIHVAARRLRRMVTREDDLC
;
A
#
# COMPACT_ATOMS: atom_id res chain seq x y z
N MET A 1 -2.44 -41.04 -18.03
CA MET A 1 -1.78 -39.73 -17.79
C MET A 1 -2.03 -39.39 -16.33
N SER A 2 -0.99 -39.34 -15.51
CA SER A 2 -1.12 -39.03 -14.08
C SER A 2 -1.17 -37.51 -13.92
N VAL A 3 -2.29 -36.97 -13.43
CA VAL A 3 -2.43 -35.53 -13.18
C VAL A 3 -1.65 -35.23 -11.89
N LYS A 4 -0.59 -34.42 -11.98
CA LYS A 4 0.16 -33.96 -10.80
C LYS A 4 -0.82 -33.15 -9.94
N PRO A 5 -0.96 -33.43 -8.63
CA PRO A 5 -1.88 -32.68 -7.77
C PRO A 5 -1.50 -31.19 -7.74
N PRO A 6 -2.47 -30.28 -7.56
CA PRO A 6 -2.19 -28.85 -7.48
C PRO A 6 -1.28 -28.56 -6.29
N LYS A 7 -0.26 -27.72 -6.51
CA LYS A 7 0.60 -27.21 -5.43
C LYS A 7 -0.24 -26.34 -4.50
N ARG A 8 -0.07 -26.56 -3.20
CA ARG A 8 -0.74 -25.81 -2.14
C ARG A 8 0.23 -24.75 -1.62
N ILE A 9 -0.21 -23.50 -1.58
CA ILE A 9 0.60 -22.37 -1.15
C ILE A 9 0.05 -21.85 0.18
N ALA A 10 0.92 -21.64 1.16
CA ALA A 10 0.59 -20.93 2.39
C ALA A 10 0.87 -19.43 2.20
N VAL A 11 -0.18 -18.61 2.31
CA VAL A 11 -0.04 -17.16 2.38
C VAL A 11 0.15 -16.80 3.85
N LEU A 12 1.31 -16.22 4.17
CA LEU A 12 1.53 -15.64 5.48
C LEU A 12 1.32 -14.15 5.35
N ASP A 13 0.13 -13.71 5.73
CA ASP A 13 -0.15 -12.29 5.87
C ASP A 13 0.41 -11.80 7.20
N ARG A 14 1.29 -10.79 7.16
CA ARG A 14 1.76 -10.08 8.36
C ARG A 14 1.02 -8.77 8.51
N LEU A 15 -0.31 -8.85 8.63
CA LEU A 15 -1.12 -7.74 9.14
C LEU A 15 -1.16 -7.77 10.67
N ASP A 16 -0.03 -7.94 11.36
CA ASP A 16 -0.02 -8.03 12.82
C ASP A 16 -0.33 -6.69 13.52
N HIS A 17 -0.43 -5.57 12.79
CA HIS A 17 -0.74 -4.25 13.37
C HIS A 17 -1.84 -3.42 12.68
N ALA A 18 -2.49 -3.93 11.63
CA ALA A 18 -3.60 -3.22 10.99
C ALA A 18 -4.96 -3.59 11.63
N GLN A 19 -5.13 -3.31 12.92
CA GLN A 19 -6.48 -3.20 13.50
C GLN A 19 -7.10 -1.88 13.04
N GLY A 20 -7.50 -1.82 11.77
CA GLY A 20 -8.06 -0.62 11.16
C GLY A 20 -8.04 -0.69 9.65
N PHE A 21 -9.01 -1.42 9.07
CA PHE A 21 -9.38 -1.47 7.65
C PHE A 21 -8.30 -1.92 6.64
N GLY A 22 -8.67 -2.88 5.80
CA GLY A 22 -7.86 -3.37 4.68
C GLY A 22 -7.74 -4.89 4.67
N GLY A 23 -7.64 -5.55 5.82
CA GLY A 23 -7.36 -6.99 5.90
C GLY A 23 -8.28 -7.87 5.06
N ALA A 24 -9.61 -7.74 5.18
CA ALA A 24 -10.54 -8.58 4.41
C ALA A 24 -10.52 -8.28 2.89
N ALA A 25 -10.36 -7.02 2.50
CA ALA A 25 -10.33 -6.62 1.09
C ALA A 25 -8.99 -7.01 0.44
N THR A 26 -7.88 -6.83 1.16
CA THR A 26 -6.53 -7.24 0.77
C THR A 26 -6.45 -8.77 0.69
N LEU A 27 -6.99 -9.50 1.67
CA LEU A 27 -7.08 -10.97 1.62
C LEU A 27 -7.93 -11.45 0.44
N GLY A 28 -9.04 -10.77 0.13
CA GLY A 28 -9.85 -11.05 -1.06
C GLY A 28 -9.08 -10.85 -2.37
N LEU A 29 -8.27 -9.79 -2.46
CA LEU A 29 -7.40 -9.54 -3.62
C LEU A 29 -6.29 -10.60 -3.74
N ILE A 30 -5.72 -11.04 -2.61
CA ILE A 30 -4.71 -12.11 -2.60
C ILE A 30 -5.31 -13.43 -3.05
N ASP A 31 -6.47 -13.82 -2.51
CA ASP A 31 -7.20 -15.03 -2.89
C ASP A 31 -7.58 -15.01 -4.38
N GLN A 32 -8.05 -13.86 -4.87
CA GLN A 32 -8.34 -13.67 -6.28
C GLN A 32 -7.08 -13.77 -7.15
N ALA A 33 -5.94 -13.18 -6.73
CA ALA A 33 -4.68 -13.29 -7.45
C ALA A 33 -4.14 -14.73 -7.50
N LEU A 34 -4.28 -15.48 -6.40
CA LEU A 34 -3.92 -16.90 -6.32
C LEU A 34 -4.79 -17.76 -7.23
N THR A 35 -6.10 -17.53 -7.17
CA THR A 35 -7.07 -18.20 -8.05
C THR A 35 -6.76 -17.92 -9.52
N LEU A 36 -6.48 -16.66 -9.88
CA LEU A 36 -6.06 -16.26 -11.24
C LEU A 36 -4.73 -16.88 -11.66
N ALA A 37 -3.82 -17.11 -10.70
CA ALA A 37 -2.55 -17.78 -10.93
C ALA A 37 -2.69 -19.31 -11.04
N GLY A 38 -3.87 -19.87 -10.70
CA GLY A 38 -4.19 -21.29 -10.79
C GLY A 38 -3.83 -22.10 -9.54
N PHE A 39 -3.74 -21.43 -8.37
CA PHE A 39 -3.50 -22.09 -7.09
C PHE A 39 -4.81 -22.30 -6.32
N GLU A 40 -4.91 -23.41 -5.59
CA GLU A 40 -5.96 -23.61 -4.59
C GLU A 40 -5.55 -22.88 -3.31
N THR A 41 -6.42 -22.03 -2.79
CA THR A 41 -6.20 -21.37 -1.50
C THR A 41 -6.50 -22.33 -0.36
N LEU A 42 -5.53 -22.47 0.54
CA LEU A 42 -5.73 -23.16 1.80
C LEU A 42 -6.34 -22.18 2.80
N ASP A 43 -7.28 -22.67 3.61
CA ASP A 43 -7.82 -21.92 4.74
C ASP A 43 -6.66 -21.52 5.67
N ALA A 44 -6.35 -20.22 5.74
CA ALA A 44 -5.14 -19.70 6.40
C ALA A 44 -5.26 -19.62 7.93
N ALA A 45 -6.48 -19.82 8.46
CA ALA A 45 -6.76 -19.76 9.89
C ALA A 45 -5.86 -20.64 10.78
N PRO A 46 -5.45 -21.87 10.40
CA PRO A 46 -4.59 -22.73 11.23
C PRO A 46 -3.09 -22.38 11.18
N LEU A 47 -2.62 -21.59 10.20
CA LEU A 47 -1.20 -21.32 9.96
C LEU A 47 -0.69 -20.07 10.71
N LEU A 48 -1.58 -19.09 10.94
CA LEU A 48 -1.25 -17.83 11.62
C LEU A 48 -0.78 -18.02 13.08
N GLU A 49 -1.24 -19.07 13.78
CA GLU A 49 -0.81 -19.38 15.15
C GLU A 49 0.67 -19.81 15.25
N GLN A 50 1.31 -20.28 14.17
CA GLN A 50 2.69 -20.77 14.20
C GLN A 50 3.75 -19.70 13.90
N THR A 51 3.39 -18.61 13.21
CA THR A 51 4.34 -17.62 12.67
C THR A 51 4.52 -16.35 13.51
N ALA A 52 3.77 -16.18 14.60
CA ALA A 52 3.80 -15.04 15.51
C ALA A 52 5.11 -14.88 16.34
N ARG A 53 6.25 -15.45 15.90
CA ARG A 53 7.52 -15.46 16.65
C ARG A 53 8.76 -15.09 15.81
N ARG A 54 8.76 -14.04 14.97
CA ARG A 54 10.03 -13.52 14.38
C ARG A 54 9.99 -12.02 14.06
N PRO A 55 10.97 -11.19 14.49
CA PRO A 55 11.00 -9.76 14.20
C PRO A 55 12.03 -9.44 13.10
N GLU A 56 11.61 -9.36 11.85
CA GLU A 56 12.36 -8.64 10.80
C GLU A 56 11.38 -7.75 10.05
N ARG A 57 11.74 -6.46 9.89
CA ARG A 57 10.89 -5.40 9.33
C ARG A 57 10.91 -5.46 7.80
N LEU A 58 9.84 -5.97 7.21
CA LEU A 58 9.44 -5.70 5.82
C LEU A 58 8.42 -4.54 5.83
N PRO A 59 8.23 -3.80 4.72
CA PRO A 59 7.25 -2.71 4.65
C PRO A 59 5.81 -3.21 4.71
N ASP A 60 4.91 -2.46 5.34
CA ASP A 60 3.54 -2.86 5.76
C ASP A 60 2.51 -3.15 4.63
N ALA A 61 2.94 -3.36 3.38
CA ALA A 61 2.05 -3.58 2.23
C ALA A 61 2.47 -4.72 1.28
N TRP A 62 3.43 -5.54 1.67
CA TRP A 62 3.96 -6.61 0.81
C TRP A 62 3.40 -7.97 1.20
N VAL A 63 2.93 -8.71 0.20
CA VAL A 63 2.47 -10.09 0.39
C VAL A 63 3.68 -11.01 0.39
N THR A 64 3.85 -11.78 1.46
CA THR A 64 4.87 -12.82 1.56
C THR A 64 4.24 -14.18 1.32
N VAL A 65 4.72 -14.86 0.28
CA VAL A 65 4.30 -16.23 -0.04
C VAL A 65 5.40 -17.19 0.39
N SER A 66 5.04 -18.23 1.16
CA SER A 66 5.97 -19.27 1.59
C SER A 66 5.58 -20.61 0.98
N ASP A 67 6.55 -21.31 0.36
CA ASP A 67 6.36 -22.69 -0.05
C ASP A 67 6.54 -23.62 1.17
N HIS A 68 5.51 -24.39 1.49
CA HIS A 68 5.60 -25.46 2.48
C HIS A 68 5.68 -26.79 1.74
N ALA A 69 6.90 -27.18 1.37
CA ALA A 69 7.19 -28.56 1.04
C ALA A 69 6.89 -29.42 2.29
N GLN A 70 5.94 -30.35 2.19
CA GLN A 70 5.69 -31.36 3.22
C GLN A 70 6.91 -32.28 3.35
N HIS A 71 7.89 -31.90 4.17
CA HIS A 71 8.91 -32.82 4.66
C HIS A 71 8.39 -33.56 5.89
N GLN A 72 7.47 -34.51 5.67
CA GLN A 72 7.13 -35.54 6.66
C GLN A 72 7.85 -36.85 6.33
N ASP A 73 9.20 -36.88 6.32
CA ASP A 73 9.94 -38.17 6.21
C ASP A 73 11.43 -38.11 6.59
N ALA A 74 11.84 -37.31 7.58
CA ALA A 74 13.25 -37.21 8.00
C ALA A 74 13.55 -37.48 9.49
N GLU A 75 12.60 -38.01 10.28
CA GLU A 75 12.83 -38.36 11.70
C GLU A 75 12.96 -39.87 11.99
N ARG A 76 13.43 -40.64 11.01
CA ARG A 76 13.83 -42.05 11.24
C ARG A 76 15.21 -42.30 10.69
N PHE A 77 16.25 -41.81 11.34
CA PHE A 77 17.57 -42.48 11.43
C PHE A 77 18.52 -41.57 12.22
N CYS A 78 18.72 -41.88 13.50
CA CYS A 78 20.03 -41.82 14.18
C CYS A 78 19.86 -42.22 15.65
N HIS A 79 20.15 -43.49 15.93
CA HIS A 79 20.46 -43.99 17.26
C HIS A 79 21.98 -43.94 17.49
N SER A 80 22.36 -43.79 18.77
CA SER A 80 23.70 -43.98 19.36
C SER A 80 24.65 -42.77 19.21
N GLN A 81 25.42 -42.32 20.19
CA GLN A 81 25.99 -42.95 21.37
C GLN A 81 26.16 -41.94 22.53
N SER A 82 26.34 -42.50 23.73
CA SER A 82 26.41 -41.83 25.02
C SER A 82 27.84 -41.50 25.48
N LEU A 83 27.96 -40.39 26.24
CA LEU A 83 28.92 -40.07 27.34
C LEU A 83 30.37 -39.65 27.02
N PRO A 84 31.12 -38.97 27.95
CA PRO A 84 30.77 -38.51 29.31
C PRO A 84 31.13 -37.03 29.66
N HIS A 85 30.71 -36.64 30.87
CA HIS A 85 31.01 -35.43 31.64
C HIS A 85 32.48 -34.95 31.63
N HIS A 86 32.68 -33.62 31.49
CA HIS A 86 33.78 -32.90 32.14
C HIS A 86 33.38 -31.50 32.63
N TYR A 87 33.48 -31.36 33.95
CA TYR A 87 33.91 -30.24 34.80
C TYR A 87 34.01 -28.80 34.20
N VAL A 88 33.35 -27.86 34.89
CA VAL A 88 33.37 -26.40 34.64
C VAL A 88 34.48 -25.74 35.48
N ASP A 89 35.31 -24.90 34.85
CA ASP A 89 36.21 -23.96 35.51
C ASP A 89 35.66 -22.52 35.36
N PRO A 90 35.40 -21.77 36.45
CA PRO A 90 34.82 -20.44 36.36
C PRO A 90 35.86 -19.35 36.68
N THR A 91 36.72 -18.96 35.74
CA THR A 91 37.37 -17.63 35.77
C THR A 91 37.85 -17.18 34.39
N LEU A 92 37.52 -15.91 34.04
CA LEU A 92 38.16 -14.97 33.08
C LEU A 92 37.28 -14.42 31.94
N SER A 93 36.73 -13.24 32.24
CA SER A 93 36.65 -11.98 31.46
C SER A 93 36.61 -11.94 29.92
N HIS A 94 35.58 -11.23 29.45
CA HIS A 94 35.52 -10.30 28.30
C HIS A 94 36.20 -10.70 26.98
N GLY A 95 35.39 -11.28 26.10
CA GLY A 95 35.54 -11.22 24.65
C GLY A 95 34.15 -11.13 24.02
N SER A 96 33.94 -10.15 23.16
CA SER A 96 32.73 -10.01 22.34
C SER A 96 32.64 -11.18 21.35
N GLU A 97 31.91 -12.21 21.74
CA GLU A 97 31.53 -13.30 20.83
C GLU A 97 30.24 -12.91 20.11
N THR A 98 30.40 -12.63 18.82
CA THR A 98 29.35 -12.75 17.81
C THR A 98 28.61 -14.08 18.00
N SER A 99 27.31 -14.04 18.28
CA SER A 99 26.49 -15.25 18.37
C SER A 99 26.61 -16.09 17.09
N PRO A 100 26.98 -17.37 17.19
CA PRO A 100 27.15 -18.24 16.04
C PRO A 100 25.79 -18.83 15.63
N HIS A 101 25.57 -18.84 14.32
CA HIS A 101 24.62 -19.72 13.62
C HIS A 101 23.15 -19.68 14.07
N GLN A 102 22.41 -18.65 13.64
CA GLN A 102 21.00 -18.83 13.33
C GLN A 102 20.93 -19.39 11.91
N ARG A 103 20.77 -20.72 11.80
CA ARG A 103 20.48 -21.37 10.52
C ARG A 103 19.15 -20.81 10.01
N ASP A 104 19.22 -20.12 8.89
CA ASP A 104 18.07 -19.74 8.10
C ASP A 104 17.36 -21.02 7.69
N ASN A 105 16.14 -21.23 8.20
CA ASN A 105 15.35 -22.45 7.96
C ASN A 105 14.69 -22.35 6.58
N GLY A 106 15.48 -22.26 5.51
CA GLY A 106 15.11 -22.57 4.12
C GLY A 106 13.79 -22.00 3.56
N SER A 107 13.18 -20.99 4.16
CA SER A 107 11.91 -20.43 3.70
C SER A 107 12.18 -19.38 2.63
N ASN A 108 12.01 -19.76 1.36
CA ASN A 108 12.07 -18.82 0.26
C ASN A 108 10.88 -17.85 0.36
N HIS A 109 11.17 -16.60 0.71
CA HIS A 109 10.18 -15.54 0.76
C HIS A 109 10.06 -14.88 -0.62
N LEU A 110 8.89 -14.99 -1.23
CA LEU A 110 8.55 -14.28 -2.45
C LEU A 110 7.79 -13.00 -2.12
N THR A 111 8.23 -11.89 -2.70
CA THR A 111 7.78 -10.54 -2.36
C THR A 111 7.13 -9.92 -3.60
N ILE A 112 5.84 -9.60 -3.50
CA ILE A 112 5.04 -9.04 -4.61
C ILE A 112 4.63 -7.61 -4.26
N ALA A 113 4.90 -6.69 -5.18
CA ALA A 113 4.48 -5.30 -5.05
C ALA A 113 2.95 -5.18 -4.90
N PRO A 114 2.42 -4.16 -4.20
CA PRO A 114 0.99 -3.95 -4.03
C PRO A 114 0.24 -3.92 -5.37
N PHE A 115 -0.97 -4.48 -5.39
CA PHE A 115 -1.81 -4.58 -6.59
C PHE A 115 -3.30 -4.41 -6.24
N LEU A 116 -4.11 -4.06 -7.23
CA LEU A 116 -5.57 -3.95 -7.12
C LEU A 116 -6.26 -4.42 -8.41
N ASP A 117 -7.60 -4.55 -8.38
CA ASP A 117 -8.41 -4.61 -9.59
C ASP A 117 -8.67 -3.19 -10.12
N PRO A 118 -8.06 -2.78 -11.26
CA PRO A 118 -8.21 -1.42 -11.76
C PRO A 118 -9.54 -1.20 -12.49
N GLY A 119 -10.33 -2.25 -12.75
CA GLY A 119 -11.56 -2.19 -13.54
C GLY A 119 -12.54 -1.09 -13.10
N PRO A 120 -12.93 -1.03 -11.81
CA PRO A 120 -13.83 0.01 -11.29
C PRO A 120 -13.29 1.43 -11.46
N TYR A 121 -11.98 1.62 -11.24
CA TYR A 121 -11.32 2.92 -11.34
C TYR A 121 -11.20 3.38 -12.80
N PHE A 122 -10.79 2.50 -13.71
CA PHE A 122 -10.74 2.78 -15.14
C PHE A 122 -12.12 3.04 -15.74
N ALA A 123 -13.15 2.37 -15.24
CA ALA A 123 -14.53 2.64 -15.63
C ALA A 123 -14.93 4.07 -15.22
N ALA A 124 -14.72 4.44 -13.96
CA ALA A 124 -15.03 5.78 -13.46
C ALA A 124 -14.21 6.88 -14.17
N GLN A 125 -12.94 6.63 -14.45
CA GLN A 125 -12.07 7.58 -15.16
C GLN A 125 -12.59 7.91 -16.57
N ARG A 126 -13.19 6.94 -17.29
CA ARG A 126 -13.81 7.20 -18.60
C ARG A 126 -14.98 8.18 -18.51
N ASP A 127 -15.67 8.18 -17.38
CA ASP A 127 -16.82 9.04 -17.10
C ASP A 127 -16.45 10.27 -16.25
N ALA A 128 -15.14 10.55 -16.06
CA ALA A 128 -14.64 11.55 -15.13
C ALA A 128 -15.27 12.94 -15.31
N ALA A 129 -15.43 13.41 -16.55
CA ALA A 129 -16.03 14.72 -16.83
C ALA A 129 -17.50 14.79 -16.37
N SER A 130 -18.28 13.75 -16.64
CA SER A 130 -19.68 13.65 -16.20
C SER A 130 -19.80 13.50 -14.68
N LEU A 131 -18.94 12.67 -14.07
CA LEU A 131 -18.87 12.53 -12.62
C LEU A 131 -18.55 13.88 -11.95
N ARG A 132 -17.56 14.60 -12.47
CA ARG A 132 -17.17 15.92 -11.97
C ARG A 132 -18.28 16.94 -12.07
N GLN A 133 -19.00 16.99 -13.20
CA GLN A 133 -20.18 17.88 -13.34
C GLN A 133 -21.27 17.54 -12.33
N ASN A 134 -21.60 16.26 -12.17
CA ASN A 134 -22.63 15.81 -11.23
C ASN A 134 -22.24 16.11 -9.77
N LEU A 135 -21.00 15.81 -9.38
CA LEU A 135 -20.48 16.08 -8.03
C LEU A 135 -20.36 17.59 -7.76
N SER A 136 -19.95 18.37 -8.77
CA SER A 136 -19.90 19.82 -8.71
C SER A 136 -21.26 20.41 -8.35
N GLN A 137 -22.32 19.97 -9.05
CA GLN A 137 -23.69 20.42 -8.78
C GLN A 137 -24.18 19.96 -7.41
N ARG A 138 -23.95 18.68 -7.06
CA ARG A 138 -24.43 18.09 -5.79
C ARG A 138 -23.81 18.73 -4.56
N HIS A 139 -22.53 19.10 -4.63
CA HIS A 139 -21.74 19.58 -3.49
C HIS A 139 -21.31 21.04 -3.60
N ALA A 140 -21.81 21.78 -4.60
CA ALA A 140 -21.46 23.17 -4.89
C ALA A 140 -19.93 23.40 -5.01
N LEU A 141 -19.22 22.44 -5.61
CA LEU A 141 -17.78 22.52 -5.88
C LEU A 141 -17.54 23.12 -7.28
N PRO A 142 -16.86 24.26 -7.44
CA PRO A 142 -16.57 24.83 -8.76
C PRO A 142 -15.86 23.85 -9.70
N VAL A 143 -16.41 23.65 -10.91
CA VAL A 143 -15.89 22.65 -11.87
C VAL A 143 -14.58 23.08 -12.52
N ASP A 144 -14.34 24.38 -12.62
CA ASP A 144 -13.25 25.07 -13.33
C ASP A 144 -11.95 25.19 -12.50
N ARG A 145 -11.96 24.74 -11.25
CA ARG A 145 -10.80 24.80 -10.34
C ARG A 145 -10.13 23.45 -10.19
N SER A 146 -8.86 23.39 -9.81
CA SER A 146 -8.23 22.09 -9.49
C SER A 146 -8.90 21.43 -8.28
N TRP A 147 -9.17 20.13 -8.35
CA TRP A 147 -9.72 19.30 -7.28
C TRP A 147 -8.60 18.44 -6.68
N ILE A 148 -8.35 18.64 -5.39
CA ILE A 148 -7.39 17.91 -4.57
C ILE A 148 -8.15 16.85 -3.80
N PHE A 149 -7.81 15.59 -4.00
CA PHE A 149 -8.27 14.48 -3.17
C PHE A 149 -7.26 14.25 -2.04
N LEU A 150 -7.73 14.28 -0.80
CA LEU A 150 -6.95 13.96 0.39
C LEU A 150 -7.54 12.71 1.03
N SER A 151 -6.74 11.65 1.11
CA SER A 151 -7.08 10.45 1.88
C SER A 151 -6.43 10.51 3.26
N ILE A 152 -7.21 10.28 4.31
CA ILE A 152 -6.74 10.14 5.69
C ILE A 152 -7.11 8.71 6.12
N PRO A 153 -6.18 7.75 6.01
CA PRO A 153 -6.44 6.37 6.35
C PRO A 153 -6.63 6.19 7.86
N SER A 154 -7.14 5.02 8.23
CA SER A 154 -7.19 4.60 9.63
C SER A 154 -5.78 4.52 10.20
N GLY A 155 -5.63 4.81 11.50
CA GLY A 155 -4.31 4.81 12.15
C GLY A 155 -3.37 5.97 11.77
N CYS A 156 -3.80 6.90 10.90
CA CYS A 156 -3.07 8.13 10.64
C CYS A 156 -2.77 8.88 11.94
N GLU A 157 -1.52 9.26 12.18
CA GLU A 157 -1.18 10.05 13.36
C GLU A 157 -1.84 11.43 13.28
N THR A 158 -2.42 11.88 14.40
CA THR A 158 -2.99 13.22 14.51
C THR A 158 -1.97 14.31 14.13
N SER A 159 -0.68 14.09 14.42
CA SER A 159 0.42 14.99 14.04
C SER A 159 0.54 15.16 12.51
N ALA A 160 0.36 14.07 11.74
CA ALA A 160 0.39 14.08 10.29
C ALA A 160 -0.84 14.79 9.73
N LEU A 161 -2.01 14.60 10.35
CA LEU A 161 -3.22 15.36 10.01
C LEU A 161 -2.99 16.87 10.14
N PHE A 162 -2.52 17.35 11.29
CA PHE A 162 -2.22 18.76 11.49
C PHE A 162 -1.20 19.31 10.48
N SER A 163 -0.13 18.56 10.20
CA SER A 163 0.88 18.96 9.22
C SER A 163 0.29 19.09 7.81
N THR A 164 -0.69 18.25 7.46
CA THR A 164 -1.42 18.35 6.18
C THR A 164 -2.18 19.65 6.05
N PHE A 165 -2.92 20.03 7.09
CA PHE A 165 -3.67 21.29 7.10
C PHE A 165 -2.73 22.51 7.11
N GLU A 166 -1.57 22.41 7.75
CA GLU A 166 -0.52 23.44 7.64
C GLU A 166 -0.05 23.59 6.19
N ILE A 167 0.22 22.49 5.48
CA ILE A 167 0.62 22.48 4.07
C ILE A 167 -0.46 23.14 3.19
N LEU A 168 -1.72 22.74 3.37
CA LEU A 168 -2.85 23.29 2.62
C LEU A 168 -3.07 24.78 2.89
N SER A 169 -2.85 25.24 4.12
CA SER A 169 -2.99 26.67 4.48
C SER A 169 -2.02 27.58 3.72
N ARG A 170 -0.88 27.04 3.27
CA ARG A 170 0.11 27.78 2.47
C ARG A 170 -0.32 28.00 1.02
N LEU A 171 -1.40 27.35 0.58
CA LEU A 171 -1.96 27.48 -0.77
C LEU A 171 -3.01 28.60 -0.88
N TYR A 172 -3.08 29.52 0.09
CA TYR A 172 -4.13 30.56 0.21
C TYR A 172 -4.29 31.48 -1.01
N MET A 173 -3.25 31.60 -1.86
CA MET A 173 -3.28 32.42 -3.08
C MET A 173 -3.83 31.68 -4.31
N LEU A 174 -4.12 30.37 -4.20
CA LEU A 174 -4.55 29.52 -5.30
C LEU A 174 -6.05 29.19 -5.21
N ASP A 175 -6.65 28.93 -6.37
CA ASP A 175 -8.04 28.51 -6.51
C ASP A 175 -8.10 26.98 -6.64
N TRP A 176 -8.56 26.29 -5.60
CA TRP A 176 -8.70 24.82 -5.57
C TRP A 176 -9.92 24.38 -4.74
N ASN A 177 -10.34 23.14 -4.95
CA ASN A 177 -11.30 22.43 -4.12
C ASN A 177 -10.59 21.27 -3.43
N LEU A 178 -10.99 20.95 -2.21
CA LEU A 178 -10.47 19.84 -1.43
C LEU A 178 -11.58 18.84 -1.13
N ILE A 179 -11.37 17.59 -1.50
CA ILE A 179 -12.22 16.48 -1.10
C ILE A 179 -11.43 15.66 -0.09
N VAL A 180 -11.97 15.52 1.10
CA VAL A 180 -11.35 14.76 2.19
C VAL A 180 -12.14 13.47 2.39
N SER A 181 -11.49 12.34 2.16
CA SER A 181 -11.97 11.03 2.58
C SER A 181 -11.19 10.64 3.83
N ALA A 182 -11.86 10.66 4.99
CA ALA A 182 -11.24 10.33 6.26
C ALA A 182 -11.87 9.07 6.84
N ALA A 183 -11.03 8.23 7.47
CA ALA A 183 -11.51 7.18 8.35
C ALA A 183 -12.35 7.80 9.50
N GLU A 184 -13.27 7.00 10.04
CA GLU A 184 -14.28 7.48 10.98
C GLU A 184 -13.65 8.13 12.22
N GLU A 185 -12.56 7.57 12.74
CA GLU A 185 -11.87 8.09 13.93
C GLU A 185 -11.19 9.46 13.73
N HIS A 186 -11.01 9.90 12.48
CA HIS A 186 -10.40 11.17 12.11
C HIS A 186 -11.40 12.21 11.62
N HIS A 187 -12.67 11.83 11.50
CA HIS A 187 -13.71 12.69 10.93
C HIS A 187 -13.93 13.96 11.76
N ASP A 188 -13.98 13.83 13.08
CA ASP A 188 -14.19 14.96 13.98
C ASP A 188 -13.01 15.94 13.94
N GLN A 189 -11.78 15.46 13.99
CA GLN A 189 -10.57 16.28 13.90
C GLN A 189 -10.49 16.98 12.55
N ALA A 190 -10.75 16.27 11.44
CA ALA A 190 -10.80 16.87 10.12
C ALA A 190 -11.86 17.98 10.05
N SER A 191 -13.06 17.75 10.61
CA SER A 191 -14.15 18.73 10.62
C SER A 191 -13.80 20.02 11.37
N GLN A 192 -12.94 19.94 12.40
CA GLN A 192 -12.48 21.09 13.16
C GLN A 192 -11.39 21.90 12.44
N LEU A 193 -10.55 21.23 11.62
CA LEU A 193 -9.43 21.86 10.92
C LEU A 193 -9.84 22.50 9.59
N LEU A 194 -10.83 21.92 8.89
CA LEU A 194 -11.28 22.39 7.58
C LEU A 194 -11.73 23.86 7.55
N PRO A 195 -12.49 24.38 8.53
CA PRO A 195 -12.86 25.80 8.56
C PRO A 195 -11.66 26.75 8.64
N GLY A 196 -10.51 26.28 9.12
CA GLY A 196 -9.26 27.04 9.20
C GLY A 196 -8.55 27.21 7.85
N LEU A 197 -8.95 26.45 6.82
CA LEU A 197 -8.48 26.65 5.45
C LEU A 197 -9.14 27.91 4.86
N SER A 198 -8.61 29.06 5.24
CA SER A 198 -9.06 30.37 4.78
C SER A 198 -8.83 30.57 3.28
N GLY A 199 -9.70 31.33 2.62
CA GLY A 199 -9.52 31.79 1.23
C GLY A 199 -10.61 31.32 0.27
N LYS A 200 -10.21 31.08 -0.99
CA LYS A 200 -11.13 30.69 -2.08
C LYS A 200 -11.41 29.19 -2.14
N SER A 201 -10.86 28.40 -1.23
CA SER A 201 -11.03 26.94 -1.20
C SER A 201 -12.45 26.52 -0.83
N ARG A 202 -12.96 25.47 -1.49
CA ARG A 202 -14.14 24.72 -1.06
C ARG A 202 -13.69 23.36 -0.56
N TYR A 203 -14.33 22.86 0.49
CA TYR A 203 -14.04 21.54 1.00
C TYR A 203 -15.28 20.68 1.16
N LEU A 204 -15.07 19.37 1.04
CA LEU A 204 -16.08 18.36 1.31
C LEU A 204 -15.44 17.26 2.16
N LEU A 205 -16.00 17.00 3.34
CA LEU A 205 -15.66 15.83 4.16
C LEU A 205 -16.63 14.72 3.81
N GLN A 206 -16.11 13.56 3.42
CA GLN A 206 -16.91 12.40 3.03
C GLN A 206 -16.71 11.27 4.04
N LYS A 207 -17.83 10.63 4.39
CA LYS A 207 -17.80 9.32 5.04
C LYS A 207 -17.25 8.29 4.08
N TYR A 208 -16.72 7.21 4.63
CA TYR A 208 -16.10 6.16 3.85
C TYR A 208 -17.17 5.33 3.10
N ASP A 209 -17.43 5.69 1.84
CA ASP A 209 -18.15 4.86 0.87
C ASP A 209 -17.25 4.60 -0.34
N VAL A 210 -17.04 3.33 -0.68
CA VAL A 210 -16.09 2.93 -1.74
C VAL A 210 -16.51 3.49 -3.10
N ARG A 211 -17.81 3.46 -3.42
CA ARG A 211 -18.29 3.89 -4.74
C ARG A 211 -18.18 5.41 -4.90
N GLU A 212 -18.57 6.16 -3.88
CA GLU A 212 -18.43 7.61 -3.86
C GLU A 212 -16.95 8.01 -3.88
N ARG A 213 -16.10 7.32 -3.11
CA ARG A 213 -14.65 7.55 -3.12
C ARG A 213 -14.06 7.39 -4.53
N ILE A 214 -14.38 6.31 -5.24
CA ILE A 214 -13.96 6.11 -6.64
C ILE A 214 -14.45 7.27 -7.52
N ALA A 215 -15.70 7.70 -7.36
CA ALA A 215 -16.25 8.80 -8.13
C ALA A 215 -15.55 10.15 -7.84
N PHE A 216 -15.25 10.43 -6.58
CA PHE A 216 -14.51 11.63 -6.17
C PHE A 216 -13.07 11.60 -6.66
N MET A 217 -12.38 10.47 -6.57
CA MET A 217 -11.05 10.30 -7.13
C MET A 217 -11.09 10.54 -8.64
N ALA A 218 -11.95 9.85 -9.39
CA ALA A 218 -12.06 10.01 -10.84
C ALA A 218 -12.40 11.46 -11.27
N ALA A 219 -13.17 12.19 -10.46
CA ALA A 219 -13.49 13.60 -10.69
C ALA A 219 -12.36 14.57 -10.29
N SER A 220 -11.36 14.11 -9.53
CA SER A 220 -10.26 14.92 -9.01
C SER A 220 -9.06 14.98 -9.96
N ASP A 221 -8.18 15.94 -9.72
CA ASP A 221 -7.02 16.20 -10.56
C ASP A 221 -5.72 15.65 -9.95
N LEU A 222 -5.62 15.73 -8.62
CA LEU A 222 -4.44 15.29 -7.89
C LEU A 222 -4.81 14.67 -6.54
N CYS A 223 -3.98 13.75 -6.07
CA CYS A 223 -4.07 13.15 -4.75
C CYS A 223 -2.92 13.67 -3.87
N LEU A 224 -3.24 14.14 -2.67
CA LEU A 224 -2.27 14.49 -1.64
C LEU A 224 -2.21 13.37 -0.61
N SER A 225 -1.02 12.81 -0.40
CA SER A 225 -0.74 11.91 0.71
C SER A 225 0.40 12.46 1.57
N VAL A 226 0.20 12.45 2.87
CA VAL A 226 1.06 13.11 3.87
C VAL A 226 1.70 12.14 4.85
N GLU A 227 1.45 10.85 4.66
CA GLU A 227 1.78 9.84 5.64
C GLU A 227 3.29 9.75 5.89
N ARG A 228 3.65 9.40 7.14
CA ARG A 228 5.03 9.16 7.58
C ARG A 228 5.36 7.68 7.76
N SER A 229 4.36 6.80 7.88
CA SER A 229 4.54 5.35 8.02
C SER A 229 3.22 4.57 7.85
N GLY A 230 3.18 3.60 6.92
CA GLY A 230 2.52 2.31 7.15
C GLY A 230 1.18 1.99 6.47
N GLY A 231 0.30 2.93 6.12
CA GLY A 231 -1.11 2.61 5.81
C GLY A 231 -1.69 3.14 4.49
N GLY A 232 -1.05 4.12 3.84
CA GLY A 232 -1.59 4.87 2.70
C GLY A 232 -1.18 4.36 1.32
N VAL A 233 -0.45 3.24 1.25
CA VAL A 233 0.09 2.71 -0.03
C VAL A 233 -1.03 2.33 -0.99
N MET A 234 -2.10 1.72 -0.47
CA MET A 234 -3.27 1.38 -1.27
C MET A 234 -4.00 2.63 -1.75
N ASP A 235 -4.16 3.66 -0.91
CA ASP A 235 -4.78 4.93 -1.29
C ASP A 235 -4.04 5.61 -2.46
N LEU A 236 -2.70 5.54 -2.45
CA LEU A 236 -1.89 6.03 -3.57
C LEU A 236 -2.13 5.23 -4.85
N LEU A 237 -2.22 3.90 -4.73
CA LEU A 237 -2.45 3.04 -5.88
C LEU A 237 -3.86 3.25 -6.47
N GLU A 238 -4.88 3.41 -5.62
CA GLU A 238 -6.24 3.77 -6.03
C GLU A 238 -6.31 5.13 -6.72
N ALA A 239 -5.56 6.11 -6.21
CA ALA A 239 -5.46 7.42 -6.83
C ALA A 239 -4.83 7.34 -8.22
N LEU A 240 -3.75 6.57 -8.39
CA LEU A 240 -3.16 6.34 -9.72
C LEU A 240 -4.14 5.59 -10.63
N ALA A 241 -4.83 4.57 -10.13
CA ALA A 241 -5.82 3.83 -10.91
C ALA A 241 -6.98 4.72 -11.38
N SER A 242 -7.31 5.75 -10.59
CA SER A 242 -8.33 6.76 -10.89
C SER A 242 -7.85 7.88 -11.82
N GLY A 243 -6.56 7.95 -12.14
CA GLY A 243 -6.03 8.96 -13.06
C GLY A 243 -5.47 10.22 -12.41
N LEU A 244 -5.20 10.23 -11.11
CA LEU A 244 -4.75 11.41 -10.38
C LEU A 244 -3.23 11.46 -10.36
N ALA A 245 -2.66 12.65 -10.56
CA ALA A 245 -1.25 12.85 -10.22
C ALA A 245 -1.10 12.80 -8.69
N VAL A 246 -0.07 12.13 -8.19
CA VAL A 246 0.16 12.02 -6.75
C VAL A 246 1.19 13.03 -6.28
N VAL A 247 0.95 13.67 -5.13
CA VAL A 247 1.95 14.40 -4.36
C VAL A 247 2.06 13.73 -3.00
N ALA A 248 3.24 13.20 -2.68
CA ALA A 248 3.46 12.46 -1.44
C ALA A 248 4.85 12.71 -0.85
N ASN A 249 5.02 12.40 0.44
CA ASN A 249 6.34 12.29 1.02
C ASN A 249 7.09 11.09 0.42
N LYS A 250 8.39 11.26 0.19
CA LYS A 250 9.28 10.23 -0.31
C LYS A 250 9.54 9.18 0.77
N SER A 251 9.23 7.92 0.49
CA SER A 251 9.60 6.74 1.26
C SER A 251 9.77 5.54 0.33
N ALA A 252 10.29 4.41 0.83
CA ALA A 252 10.43 3.20 0.02
C ALA A 252 9.06 2.69 -0.48
N GLU A 253 8.03 2.82 0.34
CA GLU A 253 6.66 2.42 0.04
C GLU A 253 6.02 3.34 -1.00
N THR A 254 6.21 4.66 -0.89
CA THR A 254 5.67 5.59 -1.89
C THR A 254 6.43 5.53 -3.21
N GLU A 255 7.75 5.29 -3.20
CA GLU A 255 8.55 5.05 -4.41
C GLU A 255 8.17 3.75 -5.13
N ALA A 256 7.66 2.74 -4.40
CA ALA A 256 7.17 1.51 -5.01
C ALA A 256 5.89 1.71 -5.83
N ILE A 257 5.11 2.77 -5.54
CA ILE A 257 3.83 3.07 -6.19
C ILE A 257 3.91 4.28 -7.12
N VAL A 258 4.65 5.32 -6.76
CA VAL A 258 4.69 6.60 -7.48
C VAL A 258 6.03 6.77 -8.17
N GLU A 259 5.99 6.95 -9.48
CA GLU A 259 7.20 7.25 -10.26
C GLU A 259 7.42 8.77 -10.26
N ASN A 260 8.39 9.22 -9.45
CA ASN A 260 8.66 10.65 -9.25
C ASN A 260 9.01 11.35 -10.58
N GLY A 261 8.28 12.43 -10.89
CA GLY A 261 8.40 13.17 -12.14
C GLY A 261 7.65 12.55 -13.33
N VAL A 262 6.98 11.41 -13.13
CA VAL A 262 6.25 10.71 -14.20
C VAL A 262 4.77 10.56 -13.86
N THR A 263 4.42 10.01 -12.70
CA THR A 263 3.03 9.88 -12.24
C THR A 263 2.71 10.74 -11.02
N GLY A 264 3.72 11.39 -10.46
CA GLY A 264 3.57 12.27 -9.31
C GLY A 264 4.85 13.00 -8.94
N ARG A 265 4.84 13.64 -7.77
CA ARG A 265 6.01 14.25 -7.14
C ARG A 265 6.20 13.68 -5.74
N LEU A 266 7.41 13.25 -5.45
CA LEU A 266 7.82 12.75 -4.14
C LEU A 266 8.71 13.78 -3.45
N SER A 267 8.17 14.40 -2.41
CA SER A 267 8.81 15.45 -1.62
C SER A 267 9.71 14.88 -0.54
N ALA A 268 10.71 15.64 -0.11
CA ALA A 268 11.60 15.17 0.96
C ALA A 268 10.82 14.83 2.25
N ALA A 269 11.06 13.65 2.81
CA ALA A 269 10.39 13.20 4.03
C ALA A 269 10.59 14.17 5.19
N GLY A 270 9.54 14.43 5.97
CA GLY A 270 9.58 15.34 7.11
C GLY A 270 9.76 16.82 6.73
N ASN A 271 9.57 17.19 5.46
CA ASN A 271 9.69 18.57 5.00
C ASN A 271 8.34 19.08 4.42
N PRO A 272 7.43 19.63 5.26
CA PRO A 272 6.15 20.19 4.81
C PRO A 272 6.30 21.29 3.76
N ALA A 273 7.39 22.07 3.81
CA ALA A 273 7.65 23.09 2.80
C ALA A 273 7.90 22.48 1.42
N SER A 274 8.68 21.40 1.34
CA SER A 274 8.89 20.66 0.09
C SER A 274 7.57 20.16 -0.50
N LEU A 275 6.71 19.55 0.33
CA LEU A 275 5.41 19.06 -0.11
C LEU A 275 4.49 20.18 -0.60
N SER A 276 4.46 21.30 0.14
CA SER A 276 3.68 22.48 -0.28
C SER A 276 4.17 23.09 -1.60
N ASN A 277 5.49 23.05 -1.85
CA ASN A 277 6.08 23.55 -3.10
C ASN A 277 5.74 22.63 -4.28
N ASP A 278 5.81 21.31 -4.09
CA ASP A 278 5.48 20.33 -5.14
C ASP A 278 3.98 20.37 -5.49
N LEU A 279 3.13 20.53 -4.48
CA LEU A 279 1.70 20.74 -4.68
C LEU A 279 1.40 22.07 -5.40
N THR A 280 2.02 23.17 -4.94
CA THR A 280 1.93 24.49 -5.60
C THR A 280 2.39 24.42 -7.06
N PHE A 281 3.46 23.68 -7.34
CA PHE A 281 3.99 23.51 -8.69
C PHE A 281 2.94 22.87 -9.61
N LEU A 282 2.34 21.75 -9.21
CA LEU A 282 1.33 21.08 -10.05
C LEU A 282 0.05 21.91 -10.22
N LEU A 283 -0.38 22.62 -9.18
CA LEU A 283 -1.53 23.52 -9.27
C LEU A 283 -1.31 24.73 -10.19
N ARG A 284 -0.05 25.13 -10.42
CA ARG A 284 0.30 26.27 -11.30
C ARG A 284 0.66 25.87 -12.73
N HIS A 285 1.05 24.62 -12.96
CA HIS A 285 1.54 24.17 -14.25
C HIS A 285 0.71 22.99 -14.75
N ASP A 286 -0.47 23.30 -15.30
CA ASP A 286 -1.44 22.31 -15.77
C ASP A 286 -0.83 21.33 -16.79
N ASN A 287 0.08 21.77 -17.64
CA ASN A 287 0.77 20.89 -18.59
C ASN A 287 1.51 19.71 -17.90
N PHE A 288 2.18 19.95 -16.77
CA PHE A 288 2.82 18.89 -16.01
C PHE A 288 1.78 18.01 -15.30
N LEU A 289 0.74 18.62 -14.74
CA LEU A 289 -0.35 17.89 -14.11
C LEU A 289 -1.02 16.92 -15.11
N GLN A 290 -1.40 17.40 -16.29
CA GLN A 290 -1.99 16.57 -17.35
C GLN A 290 -1.02 15.49 -17.84
N SER A 291 0.27 15.82 -18.00
CA SER A 291 1.29 14.84 -18.37
C SER A 291 1.36 13.70 -17.35
N TYR A 292 1.33 14.03 -16.05
CA TYR A 292 1.45 13.01 -15.00
C TYR A 292 0.21 12.13 -14.93
N ARG A 293 -0.96 12.75 -14.96
CA ARG A 293 -2.26 12.06 -15.03
C ARG A 293 -2.33 11.09 -16.22
N GLY A 294 -1.83 11.51 -17.38
CA GLY A 294 -1.78 10.68 -18.59
C GLY A 294 -0.93 9.41 -18.46
N LYS A 295 0.01 9.35 -17.51
CA LYS A 295 0.91 8.20 -17.29
C LYS A 295 0.43 7.22 -16.22
N THR A 296 -0.47 7.65 -15.35
CA THR A 296 -0.97 6.84 -14.22
C THR A 296 -1.57 5.50 -14.65
N ARG A 297 -2.45 5.51 -15.66
CA ARG A 297 -3.16 4.32 -16.14
C ARG A 297 -2.21 3.27 -16.73
N GLU A 298 -1.25 3.71 -17.55
CA GLU A 298 -0.21 2.85 -18.13
C GLU A 298 0.58 2.17 -17.00
N GLN A 299 1.06 2.94 -16.03
CA GLN A 299 1.81 2.41 -14.90
C GLN A 299 1.01 1.38 -14.09
N VAL A 300 -0.25 1.67 -13.76
CA VAL A 300 -1.10 0.75 -13.00
C VAL A 300 -1.34 -0.55 -13.78
N ALA A 301 -1.72 -0.46 -15.05
CA ALA A 301 -1.98 -1.61 -15.90
C ALA A 301 -0.73 -2.51 -16.07
N GLU A 302 0.46 -1.92 -16.10
CA GLU A 302 1.72 -2.65 -16.29
C GLU A 302 2.29 -3.26 -15.01
N ARG A 303 2.07 -2.61 -13.85
CA ARG A 303 2.82 -2.94 -12.62
C ARG A 303 1.96 -3.41 -11.46
N HIS A 304 0.70 -2.95 -11.37
CA HIS A 304 -0.13 -3.08 -10.18
C HIS A 304 -1.52 -3.66 -10.45
N ASP A 305 -1.80 -4.07 -11.68
CA ASP A 305 -3.00 -4.83 -12.03
C ASP A 305 -2.95 -6.23 -11.41
N ILE A 306 -4.06 -6.68 -10.81
CA ILE A 306 -4.19 -8.01 -10.20
C ILE A 306 -3.80 -9.16 -11.14
N HIS A 307 -4.10 -9.05 -12.43
CA HIS A 307 -3.70 -10.05 -13.43
C HIS A 307 -2.19 -10.03 -13.69
N VAL A 308 -1.54 -8.86 -13.60
CA VAL A 308 -0.07 -8.77 -13.64
C VAL A 308 0.52 -9.46 -12.41
N ALA A 309 -0.02 -9.18 -11.22
CA ALA A 309 0.42 -9.80 -9.97
C ALA A 309 0.27 -11.32 -10.03
N ALA A 310 -0.89 -11.83 -10.47
CA ALA A 310 -1.14 -13.26 -10.65
C ALA A 310 -0.12 -13.92 -11.62
N ARG A 311 0.19 -13.26 -12.75
CA ARG A 311 1.22 -13.76 -13.68
C ARG A 311 2.61 -13.78 -13.06
N ARG A 312 2.98 -12.75 -12.27
CA ARG A 312 4.27 -12.70 -11.56
C ARG A 312 4.38 -13.82 -10.54
N LEU A 313 3.34 -13.98 -9.72
CA LEU A 313 3.25 -15.04 -8.72
C LEU A 313 3.39 -16.42 -9.36
N ARG A 314 2.64 -16.70 -10.43
CA ARG A 314 2.73 -17.96 -11.17
C ARG A 314 4.15 -18.24 -11.65
N ARG A 315 4.82 -17.24 -12.25
CA ARG A 315 6.21 -17.41 -12.74
C ARG A 315 7.20 -17.68 -11.61
N MET A 316 7.04 -17.03 -10.45
CA MET A 316 7.94 -17.21 -9.32
C MET A 316 7.85 -18.65 -8.80
N VAL A 317 6.62 -19.15 -8.60
CA VAL A 317 6.38 -20.50 -8.10
C VAL A 317 6.76 -21.59 -9.11
N THR A 318 6.55 -21.36 -10.41
CA THR A 318 6.90 -22.36 -11.45
C THR A 318 8.39 -22.36 -11.83
N ARG A 319 9.14 -21.27 -11.59
CA ARG A 319 10.58 -21.22 -11.92
C ARG A 319 11.45 -21.97 -10.92
N GLU A 320 11.00 -22.11 -9.68
CA GLU A 320 11.67 -22.98 -8.71
C GLU A 320 11.60 -24.45 -9.11
N ASP A 321 10.64 -24.85 -9.95
CA ASP A 321 10.54 -26.22 -10.46
C ASP A 321 11.59 -26.57 -11.53
N ASP A 322 12.18 -25.58 -12.22
CA ASP A 322 13.20 -25.82 -13.25
C ASP A 322 14.63 -25.87 -12.68
N LEU A 323 14.80 -25.58 -11.38
CA LEU A 323 16.10 -25.49 -10.69
C LEU A 323 16.37 -26.67 -9.72
N CYS A 324 15.47 -27.66 -9.65
CA CYS A 324 15.60 -28.88 -8.85
C CYS A 324 15.69 -30.14 -9.71
#